data_AF-A0A917M161-F1
#
_entry.id   AF-A0A917M161-F1
#
_cell.length_a   1.000
_cell.length_b   1.000
_cell.length_c   1.000
_cell.angle_alpha   90.00
_cell.angle_beta   90.00
_cell.angle_gamma   90.00
#
_symmetry.space_group_name_H-M   'P 1'
#
loop_
_entity.id
_entity.type
_entity.pdbx_description
1 polymer ?
#
loop_
_entity_poly.entity_id
_entity_poly.type
_entity_poly.pdbx_seq_one_letter_code
_entity_poly.pdbx_strand_id
1 'polypeptide(L)'
;MNNFRLSWQRLDPLQKGLLVGLVIGVLIAALTRQLLWGAALVGCGAVVGWFFGKARLRPEEREHAARLDQPLSPSGYQDGEDENEDEVTFQRPAVAHSTVEPPPSTGHAADRELEVVTRARDENLPNAAFTLTLFNRRHTGPSHPGQEPVDVHAALGDLHDAESIDDAILRAEELLAHAQDLGFGARNARNDRAELQLSHPGFSPEHLAEALNWGYRSGR
;
A
#
# COMPACT_ATOMS: atom_id res chain seq x y z
N MET A 1 -38.01 14.26 -19.04
CA MET A 1 -36.98 13.20 -18.82
C MET A 1 -36.73 12.94 -17.32
N ASN A 2 -37.74 12.99 -16.44
CA ASN A 2 -37.53 12.88 -14.99
C ASN A 2 -37.75 11.47 -14.41
N ASN A 3 -38.40 10.58 -15.18
CA ASN A 3 -38.73 9.22 -14.71
C ASN A 3 -37.51 8.29 -14.61
N PHE A 4 -36.42 8.59 -15.34
CA PHE A 4 -35.22 7.76 -15.33
C PHE A 4 -34.37 7.91 -14.05
N ARG A 5 -34.36 9.09 -13.43
CA ARG A 5 -33.60 9.30 -12.18
C ARG A 5 -34.21 8.56 -10.99
N LEU A 6 -35.54 8.45 -10.95
CA LEU A 6 -36.26 7.76 -9.86
C LEU A 6 -36.11 6.24 -9.93
N SER A 7 -36.06 5.66 -11.14
CA SER A 7 -35.83 4.22 -11.30
C SER A 7 -34.37 3.83 -11.00
N TRP A 8 -33.41 4.70 -11.30
CA TRP A 8 -31.99 4.43 -11.04
C TRP A 8 -31.66 4.29 -9.55
N GLN A 9 -32.31 5.07 -8.69
CA GLN A 9 -32.06 4.99 -7.25
C GLN A 9 -32.53 3.68 -6.61
N ARG A 10 -33.58 3.04 -7.16
CA ARG A 10 -34.16 1.79 -6.63
C ARG A 10 -33.40 0.51 -6.99
N LEU A 11 -32.43 0.58 -7.90
CA LEU A 11 -31.64 -0.60 -8.28
C LEU A 11 -30.61 -0.91 -7.20
N ASP A 12 -30.49 -2.20 -6.86
CA ASP A 12 -29.45 -2.70 -5.97
C ASP A 12 -28.06 -2.37 -6.54
N PRO A 13 -27.05 -2.13 -5.70
CA PRO A 13 -25.70 -1.78 -6.16
C PRO A 13 -25.09 -2.85 -7.08
N LEU A 14 -25.46 -4.13 -6.91
CA LEU A 14 -25.07 -5.21 -7.82
C LEU A 14 -25.69 -5.07 -9.22
N GLN A 15 -26.96 -4.69 -9.30
CA GLN A 15 -27.65 -4.50 -10.59
C GLN A 15 -27.11 -3.27 -11.34
N LYS A 16 -26.76 -2.21 -10.60
CA LYS A 16 -26.10 -1.02 -11.15
C LYS A 16 -24.75 -1.36 -11.76
N GLY A 17 -23.92 -2.14 -11.07
CA GLY A 17 -22.62 -2.58 -11.57
C GLY A 17 -22.75 -3.38 -12.87
N LEU A 18 -23.72 -4.30 -12.92
CA LEU A 18 -23.98 -5.12 -14.11
C LEU A 18 -24.47 -4.29 -15.30
N LEU A 19 -25.36 -3.32 -15.08
CA LEU A 19 -25.83 -2.41 -16.13
C LEU A 19 -24.71 -1.53 -16.69
N VAL A 20 -23.88 -0.95 -15.82
CA VAL A 20 -22.75 -0.10 -16.24
C VAL A 20 -21.73 -0.92 -17.03
N GLY A 21 -21.38 -2.12 -16.55
CA GLY A 21 -20.46 -3.02 -17.26
C GLY A 21 -21.00 -3.43 -18.63
N LEU A 22 -22.29 -3.74 -18.73
CA LEU A 22 -22.94 -4.10 -20.00
C LEU A 22 -22.93 -2.94 -21.00
N VAL A 23 -23.24 -1.72 -20.57
CA VAL A 23 -23.22 -0.53 -21.45
C VAL A 23 -21.81 -0.25 -21.97
N ILE A 24 -20.80 -0.29 -21.09
CA ILE A 24 -19.40 -0.09 -21.49
C ILE A 24 -18.94 -1.19 -22.46
N GLY A 25 -19.28 -2.45 -22.18
CA GLY A 25 -18.94 -3.58 -23.05
C GLY A 25 -19.54 -3.45 -24.45
N VAL A 26 -20.80 -3.03 -24.57
CA VAL A 26 -21.46 -2.78 -25.86
C VAL A 26 -20.80 -1.63 -26.61
N LEU A 27 -20.44 -0.54 -25.93
CA LEU A 27 -19.72 0.60 -26.51
C LEU A 27 -18.36 0.19 -27.08
N ILE A 28 -17.57 -0.56 -26.31
CA ILE A 28 -16.24 -1.05 -26.74
C ILE A 28 -16.39 -2.02 -27.93
N ALA A 29 -17.38 -2.91 -27.90
CA ALA A 29 -17.63 -3.85 -28.99
C ALA A 29 -18.07 -3.14 -30.29
N ALA A 30 -18.88 -2.08 -30.17
CA ALA A 30 -19.29 -1.27 -31.32
C ALA A 30 -18.12 -0.48 -31.92
N LEU A 31 -17.21 0.02 -31.08
CA LEU A 31 -16.02 0.79 -31.49
C LEU A 31 -14.95 -0.09 -32.16
N THR A 32 -14.75 -1.30 -31.66
CA THR A 32 -13.62 -2.14 -32.10
C THR A 32 -13.90 -2.95 -33.38
N ARG A 33 -15.16 -3.05 -33.85
CA ARG A 33 -15.58 -3.86 -35.03
C ARG A 33 -15.10 -5.32 -35.03
N GLN A 34 -14.50 -5.79 -33.95
CA GLN A 34 -13.96 -7.12 -33.77
C GLN A 34 -14.72 -7.81 -32.64
N LEU A 35 -15.75 -8.57 -33.02
CA LEU A 35 -16.65 -9.30 -32.12
C LEU A 35 -15.93 -10.27 -31.17
N LEU A 36 -14.68 -10.64 -31.47
CA LEU A 36 -13.83 -11.50 -30.64
C LEU A 36 -13.51 -10.91 -29.26
N TRP A 37 -13.41 -9.58 -29.11
CA TRP A 37 -13.10 -8.96 -27.82
C TRP A 37 -14.29 -8.86 -26.86
N GLY A 38 -15.53 -8.88 -27.40
CA GLY A 38 -16.74 -8.82 -26.58
C GLY A 38 -16.89 -10.04 -25.66
N ALA A 39 -16.59 -11.24 -26.16
CA ALA A 39 -16.68 -12.46 -25.38
C ALA A 39 -15.66 -12.51 -24.23
N ALA A 40 -14.43 -11.99 -24.45
CA ALA A 40 -13.39 -11.93 -23.44
C ALA A 40 -13.77 -10.99 -22.27
N LEU A 41 -14.35 -9.82 -22.58
CA LEU A 41 -14.78 -8.85 -21.55
C LEU A 41 -15.96 -9.37 -20.73
N VAL A 42 -16.94 -10.04 -21.36
CA VAL A 42 -18.06 -10.67 -20.65
C VAL A 42 -17.56 -11.79 -19.73
N GLY A 43 -16.57 -12.57 -20.17
CA GLY A 43 -15.93 -13.60 -19.36
C GLY A 43 -15.22 -13.02 -18.12
N CYS A 44 -14.42 -11.96 -18.29
CA CYS A 44 -13.71 -11.31 -17.18
C CYS A 44 -14.67 -10.71 -16.15
N GLY A 45 -15.77 -10.09 -16.59
CA GLY A 45 -16.78 -9.53 -15.68
C GLY A 45 -17.43 -10.57 -14.77
N ALA A 46 -17.70 -11.78 -15.30
CA ALA A 46 -18.28 -12.87 -14.54
C ALA A 46 -17.33 -13.43 -13.46
N VAL A 47 -16.02 -13.53 -13.76
CA VAL A 47 -15.00 -14.02 -12.82
C VAL A 47 -14.83 -13.04 -11.65
N VAL A 48 -14.75 -11.74 -11.94
CA VAL A 48 -14.63 -10.71 -10.90
C VAL A 48 -15.89 -10.70 -10.01
N GLY A 49 -17.08 -10.77 -10.60
CA GLY A 49 -18.33 -10.86 -9.84
C GLY A 49 -18.41 -12.08 -8.92
N TRP A 50 -17.91 -13.23 -9.37
CA TRP A 50 -17.85 -14.45 -8.55
C TRP A 50 -16.87 -14.33 -7.38
N PHE A 51 -15.69 -13.74 -7.59
CA PHE A 51 -14.71 -13.52 -6.53
C PHE A 51 -15.23 -12.58 -5.44
N PHE A 52 -15.86 -11.47 -5.82
CA PHE A 52 -16.45 -10.55 -4.84
C PHE A 52 -17.70 -11.12 -4.13
N GLY A 53 -18.50 -11.94 -4.82
CA GLY A 53 -19.64 -12.62 -4.21
C GLY A 53 -19.23 -13.64 -3.14
N LYS A 54 -18.12 -14.34 -3.35
CA LYS A 54 -17.61 -15.34 -2.40
C LYS A 54 -17.07 -14.74 -1.11
N ALA A 55 -16.58 -13.49 -1.16
CA ALA A 55 -16.05 -12.78 0.01
C ALA A 55 -17.13 -12.37 1.03
N ARG A 56 -18.41 -12.30 0.63
CA ARG A 56 -19.51 -11.85 1.51
C ARG A 56 -20.25 -12.96 2.25
N LEU A 57 -19.95 -14.24 2.00
CA LEU A 57 -20.65 -15.38 2.63
C LEU A 57 -20.01 -15.91 3.92
N ARG A 58 -19.10 -15.15 4.57
CA ARG A 58 -18.47 -15.55 5.84
C ARG A 58 -18.55 -14.57 7.04
N PRO A 59 -19.69 -13.91 7.36
CA PRO A 59 -19.82 -13.26 8.68
C PRO A 59 -20.48 -14.13 9.77
N GLU A 60 -21.38 -15.07 9.44
CA GLU A 60 -22.26 -15.67 10.48
C GLU A 60 -21.70 -16.90 11.23
N GLU A 61 -20.68 -17.60 10.72
CA GLU A 61 -20.15 -18.79 11.42
C GLU A 61 -19.15 -18.47 12.56
N ARG A 62 -18.77 -17.21 12.76
CA ARG A 62 -17.82 -16.84 13.84
C ARG A 62 -18.47 -16.52 15.18
N GLU A 63 -19.78 -16.29 15.25
CA GLU A 63 -20.45 -16.04 16.55
C GLU A 63 -20.76 -17.32 17.33
N HIS A 64 -20.77 -18.50 16.71
CA HIS A 64 -21.01 -19.76 17.41
C HIS A 64 -19.76 -20.44 17.96
N ALA A 65 -18.57 -20.13 17.45
CA ALA A 65 -17.32 -20.71 17.97
C ALA A 65 -16.80 -20.03 19.24
N ALA A 66 -17.17 -18.76 19.49
CA ALA A 66 -16.70 -18.00 20.66
C ALA A 66 -17.43 -18.35 21.98
N ARG A 67 -18.42 -19.25 21.96
CA ARG A 67 -19.18 -19.67 23.16
C ARG A 67 -18.69 -20.96 23.82
N LEU A 68 -17.67 -21.63 23.28
CA LEU A 68 -17.21 -22.93 23.79
C LEU A 68 -15.86 -22.91 24.52
N ASP A 69 -15.10 -21.80 24.48
CA ASP A 69 -13.84 -21.67 25.22
C ASP A 69 -14.01 -20.75 26.44
N GLN A 70 -14.88 -21.16 27.37
CA GLN A 70 -14.92 -20.58 28.71
C GLN A 70 -14.02 -21.41 29.63
N PRO A 71 -12.76 -20.99 29.89
CA PRO A 71 -11.91 -21.67 30.86
C PRO A 71 -12.47 -21.46 32.27
N LEU A 72 -12.69 -22.58 32.96
CA LEU A 72 -12.99 -22.63 34.39
C LEU A 72 -11.87 -21.94 35.17
N SER A 73 -12.25 -20.93 35.96
CA SER A 73 -11.41 -20.33 36.99
C SER A 73 -10.91 -21.38 37.97
N PRO A 74 -9.61 -21.41 38.31
CA PRO A 74 -9.14 -21.90 39.59
C PRO A 74 -9.06 -20.73 40.58
N SER A 75 -9.91 -20.82 41.59
CA SER A 75 -9.81 -20.06 42.84
C SER A 75 -8.48 -20.30 43.57
N GLY A 76 -7.88 -19.25 44.12
CA GLY A 76 -6.91 -19.40 45.21
C GLY A 76 -6.06 -18.16 45.51
N TYR A 77 -6.39 -17.49 46.63
CA TYR A 77 -5.54 -16.66 47.52
C TYR A 77 -4.76 -15.47 46.88
N GLN A 78 -4.77 -14.24 47.40
CA GLN A 78 -4.47 -13.74 48.75
C GLN A 78 -4.93 -12.26 48.76
N ASP A 79 -5.95 -11.88 49.53
CA ASP A 79 -5.85 -11.24 50.85
C ASP A 79 -4.48 -10.61 51.20
N GLY A 80 -4.49 -9.29 51.34
CA GLY A 80 -3.32 -8.42 51.48
C GLY A 80 -3.77 -6.96 51.39
N GLU A 81 -4.42 -6.52 52.46
CA GLU A 81 -4.67 -5.12 52.78
C GLU A 81 -3.32 -4.36 52.84
N ASP A 82 -3.20 -3.27 52.09
CA ASP A 82 -2.32 -2.17 52.45
C ASP A 82 -2.93 -0.88 51.89
N GLU A 83 -3.63 -0.19 52.78
CA GLU A 83 -4.11 1.17 52.62
C GLU A 83 -2.89 2.11 52.57
N ASN A 84 -2.60 2.65 51.40
CA ASN A 84 -1.86 3.90 51.28
C ASN A 84 -2.66 4.85 50.38
N GLU A 85 -3.46 5.68 51.04
CA GLU A 85 -4.11 6.84 50.46
C GLU A 85 -3.06 7.93 50.23
N ASP A 86 -2.32 7.85 49.12
CA ASP A 86 -1.53 8.98 48.64
C ASP A 86 -2.41 9.90 47.79
N GLU A 87 -2.66 11.07 48.37
CA GLU A 87 -3.34 12.23 47.81
C GLU A 87 -2.68 12.70 46.50
N VAL A 88 -3.15 12.18 45.37
CA VAL A 88 -2.74 12.66 44.04
C VAL A 88 -3.40 14.01 43.79
N THR A 89 -2.64 15.07 44.12
CA THR A 89 -2.94 16.45 43.75
C THR A 89 -3.00 16.56 42.22
N PHE A 90 -4.21 16.72 41.67
CA PHE A 90 -4.43 17.05 40.26
C PHE A 90 -3.92 18.46 39.96
N GLN A 91 -2.64 18.60 39.64
CA GLN A 91 -2.13 19.80 38.97
C GLN A 91 -2.66 19.84 37.54
N ARG A 92 -3.64 20.72 37.33
CA ARG A 92 -4.16 21.12 36.02
C ARG A 92 -2.99 21.65 35.17
N PRO A 93 -2.64 21.02 34.03
CA PRO A 93 -1.57 21.53 33.18
C PRO A 93 -1.93 22.93 32.68
N ALA A 94 -1.03 23.87 32.91
CA ALA A 94 -1.12 25.21 32.36
C ALA A 94 -1.26 25.12 30.84
N VAL A 95 -2.21 25.89 30.30
CA VAL A 95 -2.44 26.07 28.87
C VAL A 95 -1.13 26.55 28.25
N ALA A 96 -0.40 25.64 27.61
CA ALA A 96 0.79 25.96 26.86
C ALA A 96 0.38 26.94 25.75
N HIS A 97 0.89 28.16 25.83
CA HIS A 97 0.84 29.10 24.72
C HIS A 97 1.45 28.40 23.50
N SER A 98 0.63 28.18 22.46
CA SER A 98 1.09 27.77 21.13
C SER A 98 2.15 28.76 20.68
N THR A 99 3.39 28.39 20.91
CA THR A 99 4.54 28.98 20.26
C THR A 99 4.38 28.54 18.82
N VAL A 100 4.03 29.49 17.94
CA VAL A 100 3.98 29.27 16.50
C VAL A 100 5.40 28.86 16.11
N GLU A 101 5.58 27.55 15.95
CA GLU A 101 6.84 26.96 15.54
C GLU A 101 7.18 27.54 14.16
N PRO A 102 8.35 28.17 13.98
CA PRO A 102 8.75 28.63 12.66
C PRO A 102 8.75 27.43 11.70
N PRO A 103 8.37 27.64 10.42
CA PRO A 103 8.33 26.54 9.46
C PRO A 103 9.68 25.81 9.45
N PRO A 104 9.68 24.46 9.38
CA PRO A 104 10.91 23.68 9.40
C PRO A 104 11.83 24.16 8.28
N SER A 105 13.10 24.40 8.62
CA SER A 105 14.11 24.89 7.70
C SER A 105 14.26 23.91 6.52
N THR A 106 14.11 24.42 5.30
CA THR A 106 14.23 23.67 4.04
C THR A 106 15.60 23.05 3.79
N GLY A 107 16.65 23.48 4.50
CA GLY A 107 18.02 23.00 4.31
C GLY A 107 18.20 21.49 4.52
N HIS A 108 17.53 20.90 5.51
CA HIS A 108 17.68 19.46 5.80
C HIS A 108 17.10 18.54 4.72
N ALA A 109 16.12 19.02 3.95
CA ALA A 109 15.54 18.24 2.86
C ALA A 109 16.49 18.16 1.66
N ALA A 110 17.09 19.31 1.29
CA ALA A 110 18.03 19.40 0.18
C ALA A 110 19.32 18.59 0.45
N ASP A 111 19.85 18.64 1.68
CA ASP A 111 21.03 17.86 2.06
C ASP A 111 20.77 16.35 1.93
N ARG A 112 19.58 15.90 2.33
CA ARG A 112 19.18 14.50 2.26
C ARG A 112 18.96 14.02 0.83
N GLU A 113 18.36 14.86 -0.01
CA GLU A 113 18.21 14.58 -1.44
C GLU A 113 19.58 14.38 -2.09
N LEU A 114 20.52 15.30 -1.86
CA LEU A 114 21.87 15.23 -2.40
C LEU A 114 22.62 13.97 -1.92
N GLU A 115 22.49 13.61 -0.64
CA GLU A 115 23.07 12.38 -0.09
C GLU A 115 22.54 11.13 -0.80
N VAL A 116 21.21 11.05 -1.01
CA VAL A 116 20.56 9.91 -1.67
C VAL A 116 20.95 9.82 -3.15
N VAL A 117 21.00 10.94 -3.85
CA VAL A 117 21.46 10.99 -5.25
C VAL A 117 22.92 10.56 -5.36
N THR A 118 23.78 11.07 -4.49
CA THR A 118 25.21 10.70 -4.48
C THR A 118 25.37 9.20 -4.25
N ARG A 119 24.69 8.65 -3.26
CA ARG A 119 24.70 7.21 -2.97
C ARG A 119 24.20 6.38 -4.16
N ALA A 120 23.07 6.76 -4.76
CA ALA A 120 22.50 6.02 -5.89
C ALA A 120 23.46 5.96 -7.09
N ARG A 121 24.20 7.04 -7.35
CA ARG A 121 25.17 7.11 -8.45
C ARG A 121 26.38 6.18 -8.27
N ASP A 122 26.68 5.76 -7.03
CA ASP A 122 27.76 4.81 -6.74
C ASP A 122 27.31 3.33 -6.87
N GLU A 123 26.02 3.09 -7.13
CA GLU A 123 25.44 1.76 -7.25
C GLU A 123 25.30 1.33 -8.72
N ASN A 124 24.98 0.04 -8.95
CA ASN A 124 24.63 -0.41 -10.29
C ASN A 124 23.25 0.18 -10.71
N LEU A 125 23.00 0.30 -12.01
CA LEU A 125 21.80 0.96 -12.53
C LEU A 125 20.47 0.44 -11.92
N PRO A 126 20.21 -0.87 -11.79
CA PRO A 126 19.00 -1.35 -11.11
C PRO A 126 18.87 -0.88 -9.66
N ASN A 127 19.94 -0.99 -8.87
CA ASN A 127 19.93 -0.56 -7.47
C ASN A 127 19.82 0.96 -7.34
N ALA A 128 20.49 1.72 -8.20
CA ALA A 128 20.41 3.18 -8.27
C ALA A 128 18.96 3.64 -8.52
N ALA A 129 18.31 3.08 -9.55
CA ALA A 129 16.92 3.37 -9.88
C ALA A 129 15.96 2.97 -8.76
N PHE A 130 16.21 1.83 -8.08
CA PHE A 130 15.44 1.42 -6.91
C PHE A 130 15.57 2.41 -5.75
N THR A 131 16.79 2.82 -5.41
CA THR A 131 17.07 3.75 -4.31
C THR A 131 16.32 5.07 -4.52
N LEU A 132 16.37 5.64 -5.71
CA LEU A 132 15.66 6.88 -6.05
C LEU A 132 14.14 6.70 -6.10
N THR A 133 13.65 5.61 -6.71
CA THR A 133 12.20 5.32 -6.78
C THR A 133 11.59 5.13 -5.40
N LEU A 134 12.28 4.39 -4.53
CA LEU A 134 11.84 4.17 -3.15
C LEU A 134 11.91 5.46 -2.31
N PHE A 135 12.95 6.28 -2.51
CA PHE A 135 13.05 7.58 -1.87
C PHE A 135 11.86 8.47 -2.24
N ASN A 136 11.53 8.56 -3.52
CA ASN A 136 10.37 9.30 -4.02
C ASN A 136 9.08 8.79 -3.37
N ARG A 137 8.81 7.47 -3.38
CA ARG A 137 7.60 6.91 -2.75
C ARG A 137 7.47 7.23 -1.26
N ARG A 138 8.57 7.34 -0.52
CA ARG A 138 8.56 7.68 0.91
C ARG A 138 8.27 9.16 1.17
N HIS A 139 8.64 10.03 0.24
CA HIS A 139 8.68 11.48 0.48
C HIS A 139 7.73 12.30 -0.40
N THR A 140 7.09 11.72 -1.42
CA THR A 140 6.09 12.42 -2.25
C THR A 140 4.65 12.26 -1.74
N GLY A 141 4.49 11.68 -0.55
CA GLY A 141 3.18 11.47 0.08
C GLY A 141 2.61 12.73 0.77
N PRO A 142 1.32 12.71 1.16
CA PRO A 142 0.63 13.83 1.83
C PRO A 142 1.32 14.32 3.11
N SER A 143 2.16 13.47 3.71
CA SER A 143 2.92 13.76 4.92
C SER A 143 4.08 14.74 4.72
N HIS A 144 4.49 15.01 3.47
CA HIS A 144 5.62 15.90 3.15
C HIS A 144 5.24 16.91 2.06
N PRO A 145 4.31 17.84 2.34
CA PRO A 145 3.89 18.83 1.35
C PRO A 145 5.05 19.74 0.95
N GLY A 146 5.24 19.93 -0.36
CA GLY A 146 6.23 20.85 -0.92
C GLY A 146 7.60 20.25 -1.24
N GLN A 147 7.81 18.94 -1.03
CA GLN A 147 8.99 18.24 -1.56
C GLN A 147 8.67 17.73 -2.98
N GLU A 148 9.46 18.19 -3.95
CA GLU A 148 9.38 17.68 -5.31
C GLU A 148 10.05 16.30 -5.37
N PRO A 149 9.51 15.34 -6.14
CA PRO A 149 10.19 14.07 -6.40
C PRO A 149 11.55 14.33 -7.06
N VAL A 150 12.55 13.52 -6.72
CA VAL A 150 13.84 13.51 -7.42
C VAL A 150 13.61 13.02 -8.84
N ASP A 151 14.07 13.78 -9.82
CA ASP A 151 14.07 13.39 -11.22
C ASP A 151 15.18 12.34 -11.47
N VAL A 152 14.77 11.09 -11.66
CA VAL A 152 15.69 9.96 -11.87
C VAL A 152 16.50 10.12 -13.17
N HIS A 153 15.92 10.69 -14.23
CA HIS A 153 16.65 10.94 -15.47
C HIS A 153 17.67 12.04 -15.30
N ALA A 154 17.33 13.12 -14.58
CA ALA A 154 18.30 14.16 -14.27
C ALA A 154 19.44 13.63 -13.39
N ALA A 155 19.12 12.75 -12.43
CA ALA A 155 20.09 12.20 -11.48
C ALA A 155 21.06 11.17 -12.09
N LEU A 156 20.63 10.40 -13.09
CA LEU A 156 21.40 9.28 -13.67
C LEU A 156 21.73 9.45 -15.17
N GLY A 157 21.16 10.44 -15.85
CA GLY A 157 21.21 10.60 -17.31
C GLY A 157 22.58 10.96 -17.90
N ASP A 158 23.54 11.38 -17.08
CA ASP A 158 24.94 11.55 -17.49
C ASP A 158 25.74 10.24 -17.43
N LEU A 159 25.25 9.23 -16.71
CA LEU A 159 25.89 7.92 -16.54
C LEU A 159 25.29 6.84 -17.44
N HIS A 160 24.00 6.96 -17.77
CA HIS A 160 23.23 5.96 -18.48
C HIS A 160 22.32 6.59 -19.54
N ASP A 161 22.03 5.84 -20.60
CA ASP A 161 21.06 6.28 -21.61
C ASP A 161 19.62 6.24 -21.07
N ALA A 162 18.73 7.04 -21.67
CA ALA A 162 17.36 7.20 -21.20
C ALA A 162 16.55 5.89 -21.22
N GLU A 163 16.75 5.04 -22.23
CA GLU A 163 16.00 3.77 -22.36
C GLU A 163 16.40 2.79 -21.25
N SER A 164 17.69 2.69 -20.94
CA SER A 164 18.19 1.89 -19.82
C SER A 164 17.67 2.41 -18.47
N ILE A 165 17.55 3.73 -18.29
CA ILE A 165 16.98 4.33 -17.08
C ILE A 165 15.50 3.97 -16.97
N ASP A 166 14.73 4.08 -18.05
CA ASP A 166 13.31 3.71 -18.07
C ASP A 166 13.09 2.23 -17.70
N ASP A 167 13.87 1.31 -18.26
CA ASP A 167 13.82 -0.11 -17.92
C ASP A 167 14.15 -0.34 -16.43
N ALA A 168 15.19 0.32 -15.91
CA ALA A 168 15.59 0.19 -14.52
C ALA A 168 14.52 0.72 -13.55
N ILE A 169 13.85 1.83 -13.89
CA ILE A 169 12.72 2.37 -13.12
C ILE A 169 11.58 1.35 -13.11
N LEU A 170 11.18 0.84 -14.28
CA LEU A 170 10.09 -0.14 -14.39
C LEU A 170 10.36 -1.37 -13.52
N ARG A 171 11.58 -1.92 -13.60
CA ARG A 171 11.99 -3.08 -12.81
C ARG A 171 12.01 -2.80 -11.30
N ALA A 172 12.39 -1.59 -10.89
CA ALA A 172 12.31 -1.16 -9.50
C ALA A 172 10.86 -1.04 -9.01
N GLU A 173 9.95 -0.52 -9.84
CA GLU A 173 8.53 -0.45 -9.53
C GLU A 173 7.89 -1.84 -9.40
N GLU A 174 8.22 -2.76 -10.30
CA GLU A 174 7.79 -4.17 -10.23
C GLU A 174 8.32 -4.86 -8.97
N LEU A 175 9.58 -4.62 -8.58
CA LEU A 175 10.13 -5.13 -7.33
C LEU A 175 9.35 -4.61 -6.11
N LEU A 176 9.06 -3.31 -6.07
CA LEU A 176 8.31 -2.70 -4.96
C LEU A 176 6.86 -3.20 -4.89
N ALA A 177 6.20 -3.39 -6.03
CA ALA A 177 4.85 -3.97 -6.10
C ALA A 177 4.85 -5.42 -5.60
N HIS A 178 5.78 -6.25 -6.08
CA HIS A 178 5.91 -7.64 -5.66
C HIS A 178 6.19 -7.74 -4.15
N ALA A 179 7.09 -6.89 -3.62
CA ALA A 179 7.36 -6.86 -2.18
C ALA A 179 6.14 -6.41 -1.35
N GLN A 180 5.33 -5.48 -1.86
CA GLN A 180 4.08 -5.06 -1.22
C GLN A 180 3.06 -6.21 -1.16
N ASP A 181 2.91 -6.97 -2.25
CA ASP A 181 2.02 -8.15 -2.29
C ASP A 181 2.45 -9.22 -1.27
N LEU A 182 3.76 -9.46 -1.16
CA LEU A 182 4.32 -10.37 -0.14
C LEU A 182 4.06 -9.86 1.28
N GLY A 183 4.07 -8.54 1.49
CA GLY A 183 3.79 -7.90 2.77
C GLY A 183 2.37 -8.17 3.32
N PHE A 184 1.39 -8.44 2.45
CA PHE A 184 0.03 -8.81 2.85
C PHE A 184 -0.15 -10.30 3.14
N GLY A 185 0.82 -11.15 2.79
CA GLY A 185 0.76 -12.59 3.02
C GLY A 185 1.17 -12.97 4.45
N ALA A 186 0.51 -13.98 5.04
CA ALA A 186 0.93 -14.59 6.31
C ALA A 186 2.19 -15.49 6.19
N ARG A 187 3.12 -15.13 5.29
CA ARG A 187 4.28 -15.94 4.90
C ARG A 187 5.53 -15.63 5.73
N ASN A 188 6.54 -16.50 5.62
CA ASN A 188 7.81 -16.42 6.32
C ASN A 188 8.81 -15.56 5.54
N ALA A 189 9.31 -14.47 6.14
CA ALA A 189 10.21 -13.49 5.53
C ALA A 189 11.47 -14.07 4.86
N ARG A 190 11.98 -15.22 5.31
CA ARG A 190 13.12 -15.88 4.64
C ARG A 190 12.76 -16.42 3.26
N ASN A 191 11.54 -16.94 3.08
CA ASN A 191 11.08 -17.45 1.80
C ASN A 191 10.83 -16.30 0.82
N ASP A 192 10.28 -15.20 1.33
CA ASP A 192 9.95 -14.02 0.54
C ASP A 192 11.21 -13.40 -0.11
N ARG A 193 12.35 -13.36 0.60
CA ARG A 193 13.61 -12.86 0.02
C ARG A 193 14.14 -13.77 -1.10
N ALA A 194 14.07 -15.09 -0.92
CA ALA A 194 14.50 -16.03 -1.95
C ALA A 194 13.62 -15.95 -3.20
N GLU A 195 12.30 -15.77 -3.00
CA GLU A 195 11.33 -15.53 -4.06
C GLU A 195 11.65 -14.24 -4.84
N LEU A 196 11.87 -13.12 -4.14
CA LEU A 196 12.26 -11.86 -4.81
C LEU A 196 13.58 -11.98 -5.56
N GLN A 197 14.59 -12.66 -4.99
CA GLN A 197 15.88 -12.83 -5.66
C GLN A 197 15.76 -13.63 -6.97
N LEU A 198 14.84 -14.60 -7.03
CA LEU A 198 14.56 -15.40 -8.21
C LEU A 198 13.81 -14.60 -9.27
N SER A 199 12.79 -13.83 -8.86
CA SER A 199 11.94 -13.05 -9.77
C SER A 199 12.61 -11.77 -10.28
N HIS A 200 13.53 -11.18 -9.50
CA HIS A 200 14.13 -9.88 -9.76
C HIS A 200 15.67 -9.96 -9.78
N PRO A 201 16.26 -10.60 -10.80
CA PRO A 201 17.71 -10.75 -10.90
C PRO A 201 18.41 -9.39 -11.07
N GLY A 202 19.61 -9.23 -10.51
CA GLY A 202 20.43 -8.02 -10.67
C GLY A 202 20.29 -6.99 -9.55
N PHE A 203 19.27 -7.10 -8.70
CA PHE A 203 19.19 -6.36 -7.44
C PHE A 203 20.12 -6.96 -6.39
N SER A 204 20.74 -6.10 -5.58
CA SER A 204 21.58 -6.58 -4.48
C SER A 204 20.72 -7.15 -3.35
N PRO A 205 21.27 -8.06 -2.52
CA PRO A 205 20.54 -8.61 -1.39
C PRO A 205 20.03 -7.54 -0.41
N GLU A 206 20.72 -6.40 -0.30
CA GLU A 206 20.33 -5.28 0.57
C GLU A 206 19.06 -4.58 0.06
N HIS A 207 19.00 -4.28 -1.24
CA HIS A 207 17.82 -3.66 -1.85
C HIS A 207 16.60 -4.58 -1.81
N LEU A 208 16.78 -5.89 -1.96
CA LEU A 208 15.69 -6.86 -1.76
C LEU A 208 15.16 -6.85 -0.32
N ALA A 209 16.04 -6.74 0.68
CA ALA A 209 15.63 -6.63 2.07
C ALA A 209 14.89 -5.30 2.35
N GLU A 210 15.35 -4.22 1.74
CA GLU A 210 14.70 -2.92 1.85
C GLU A 210 13.32 -2.88 1.17
N ALA A 211 13.18 -3.55 0.02
CA ALA A 211 11.90 -3.71 -0.67
C ALA A 211 10.89 -4.47 0.22
N LEU A 212 11.30 -5.57 0.85
CA LEU A 212 10.44 -6.29 1.81
C LEU A 212 10.04 -5.43 3.00
N ASN A 213 10.99 -4.69 3.58
CA ASN A 213 10.70 -3.77 4.69
C ASN A 213 9.74 -2.65 4.27
N TRP A 214 9.80 -2.19 3.01
CA TRP A 214 8.79 -1.32 2.46
C TRP A 214 7.42 -2.03 2.40
N GLY A 215 7.34 -3.21 1.77
CA GLY A 215 6.11 -3.97 1.63
C GLY A 215 5.39 -4.25 2.96
N TYR A 216 6.13 -4.71 3.99
CA TYR A 216 5.56 -4.94 5.33
C TYR A 216 5.07 -3.67 6.03
N ARG A 217 5.69 -2.52 5.76
CA ARG A 217 5.24 -1.23 6.32
C ARG A 217 4.01 -0.69 5.59
N SER A 218 3.97 -0.82 4.26
CA SER A 218 2.86 -0.37 3.44
C SER A 218 1.60 -1.24 3.58
N GLY A 219 1.74 -2.49 4.05
CA GLY A 219 0.62 -3.39 4.28
C GLY A 219 -0.06 -3.29 5.66
N ARG A 220 0.48 -2.49 6.58
CA ARG A 220 -0.15 -2.17 7.88
C ARG A 220 -1.07 -0.98 7.75
#